data_AF-A0A9W6SZG6-F1
#
_entry.id   AF-A0A9W6SZG6-F1
#
_cell.length_a   1.000
_cell.length_b   1.000
_cell.length_c   1.000
_cell.angle_alpha   90.00
_cell.angle_beta   90.00
_cell.angle_gamma   90.00
#
_symmetry.space_group_name_H-M   'P 1'
#
loop_
_entity.id
_entity.type
_entity.pdbx_description
1 polymer ?
#
loop_
_entity_poly.entity_id
_entity_poly.type
_entity_poly.pdbx_seq_one_letter_code
_entity_poly.pdbx_strand_id
1 'polypeptide(L)'
;MSGYKRQREDPPDRYVKKTKVNPNLQSKIQQAKENLRRKRQQAEKRENEPAPSTLSSIEIHPLLRGDSTSLEKSKPSTPVVKNPLKNSKGRQGFILNPYISQQDIAAAPPRPKRELHLNQKGKFIEQANEIRSRLKKEQLEKERIAKLAEQNLVSDIRLGEQFYKPVEPPYIEWWDKPFLKDKFYDNLDDESRTTFAVQESEDNPITIHIQHPVPIVPVWAANEPPPKTK
;
A
#
# COMPACT_ATOMS: atom_id res chain seq x y z
N MET A 1 -5.26 -42.26 65.58
CA MET A 1 -5.16 -40.84 65.15
C MET A 1 -3.99 -40.20 65.88
N SER A 2 -2.85 -40.01 65.19
CA SER A 2 -1.69 -39.28 65.72
C SER A 2 -1.16 -38.43 64.58
N GLY A 3 -1.27 -37.11 64.74
CA GLY A 3 -1.02 -36.12 63.70
C GLY A 3 0.46 -35.76 63.62
N TYR A 4 1.08 -36.01 62.47
CA TYR A 4 2.39 -35.47 62.14
C TYR A 4 2.23 -34.10 61.45
N LYS A 5 2.49 -33.03 62.21
CA LYS A 5 2.70 -31.67 61.71
C LYS A 5 3.99 -31.64 60.87
N ARG A 6 3.86 -31.49 59.56
CA ARG A 6 4.98 -31.15 58.67
C ARG A 6 5.24 -29.64 58.77
N GLN A 7 6.37 -29.26 59.35
CA GLN A 7 6.86 -27.88 59.36
C GLN A 7 7.25 -27.48 57.93
N ARG A 8 6.79 -26.30 57.50
CA ARG A 8 7.25 -25.65 56.27
C ARG A 8 8.41 -24.75 56.68
N GLU A 9 9.61 -25.01 56.16
CA GLU A 9 10.72 -24.09 56.31
C GLU A 9 10.60 -22.98 55.26
N ASP A 10 10.59 -21.74 55.73
CA ASP A 10 10.62 -20.56 54.86
C ASP A 10 12.04 -20.38 54.27
N PRO A 11 12.17 -20.00 52.99
CA PRO A 11 13.47 -19.83 52.36
C PRO A 11 14.22 -18.60 52.91
N PRO A 12 15.56 -18.65 53.02
CA PRO A 12 16.32 -17.56 53.64
C PRO A 12 16.29 -16.28 52.79
N ASP A 13 16.11 -15.16 53.48
CA ASP A 13 16.10 -13.80 52.94
C ASP A 13 17.31 -13.53 52.03
N ARG A 14 17.05 -13.27 50.75
CA ARG A 14 18.06 -12.76 49.82
C ARG A 14 18.49 -11.37 50.29
N TYR A 15 19.73 -11.26 50.75
CA TYR A 15 20.42 -10.00 50.99
C TYR A 15 20.42 -9.10 49.73
N VAL A 16 19.47 -8.16 49.66
CA VAL A 16 19.48 -7.09 48.67
C VAL A 16 20.55 -6.08 49.07
N LYS A 17 21.73 -6.16 48.45
CA LYS A 17 22.73 -5.09 48.51
C LYS A 17 22.12 -3.82 47.93
N LYS A 18 21.66 -2.90 48.80
CA LYS A 18 21.23 -1.55 48.40
C LYS A 18 22.45 -0.80 47.90
N THR A 19 22.69 -0.84 46.59
CA THR A 19 23.68 0.03 45.95
C THR A 19 23.21 1.48 46.12
N LYS A 20 24.00 2.30 46.80
CA LYS A 20 23.74 3.74 46.91
C LYS A 20 23.90 4.34 45.52
N VAL A 21 22.78 4.47 44.80
CA VAL A 21 22.74 5.11 43.48
C VAL A 21 23.16 6.57 43.64
N ASN A 22 24.15 6.99 42.86
CA ASN A 22 24.65 8.37 42.84
C ASN A 22 23.49 9.38 42.76
N PRO A 23 23.48 10.45 43.58
CA PRO A 23 22.36 11.39 43.66
C PRO A 23 22.09 12.10 42.31
N ASN A 24 23.14 12.31 41.51
CA ASN A 24 23.04 12.91 40.18
C ASN A 24 22.38 11.98 39.14
N LEU A 25 22.42 10.66 39.37
CA LEU A 25 21.70 9.69 38.54
C LEU A 25 20.22 9.66 38.91
N GLN A 26 19.90 9.80 40.21
CA GLN A 26 18.52 9.84 40.70
C GLN A 26 17.78 11.07 40.17
N SER A 27 18.40 12.26 40.16
CA SER A 27 17.81 13.47 39.59
C SER A 27 17.55 13.32 38.08
N LYS A 28 18.48 12.70 37.34
CA LYS A 28 18.32 12.44 35.90
C LYS A 28 17.20 11.44 35.60
N ILE A 29 17.05 10.42 36.43
CA ILE A 29 15.93 9.46 36.36
C ILE A 29 14.59 10.14 36.69
N GLN A 30 14.56 11.04 37.67
CA GLN A 30 13.37 11.81 38.01
C GLN A 30 12.95 12.75 36.88
N GLN A 31 13.89 13.49 36.28
CA GLN A 31 13.62 14.33 35.11
C GLN A 31 13.14 13.51 33.91
N ALA A 32 13.76 12.36 33.63
CA ALA A 32 13.32 11.47 32.55
C ALA A 32 11.90 10.94 32.77
N LYS A 33 11.56 10.56 34.01
CA LYS A 33 10.20 10.13 34.40
C LYS A 33 9.19 11.26 34.25
N GLU A 34 9.55 12.48 34.62
CA GLU A 34 8.68 13.65 34.48
C GLU A 34 8.41 13.97 33.00
N ASN A 35 9.44 13.92 32.16
CA ASN A 35 9.29 14.11 30.71
C ASN A 35 8.39 13.05 30.08
N LEU A 36 8.53 11.78 30.47
CA LEU A 36 7.64 10.69 30.03
C LEU A 36 6.19 10.92 30.48
N ARG A 37 6.00 11.38 31.72
CA ARG A 37 4.66 11.70 32.26
C ARG A 37 4.02 12.86 31.51
N ARG A 38 4.77 13.93 31.22
CA ARG A 38 4.30 15.07 30.40
C ARG A 38 3.95 14.63 28.98
N LYS A 39 4.76 13.76 28.37
CA LYS A 39 4.50 13.22 27.02
C LYS A 39 3.25 12.34 26.99
N ARG A 40 3.02 11.51 28.02
CA ARG A 40 1.77 10.73 28.17
C ARG A 40 0.56 11.63 28.37
N GLN A 41 0.65 12.65 29.22
CA GLN A 41 -0.44 13.62 29.41
C GLN A 41 -0.75 14.41 28.14
N GLN A 42 0.26 14.76 27.33
CA GLN A 42 0.03 15.39 26.03
C GLN A 42 -0.62 14.44 25.01
N ALA A 43 -0.28 13.15 25.03
CA ALA A 43 -0.92 12.15 24.18
C ALA A 43 -2.38 11.91 24.60
N GLU A 44 -2.65 11.74 25.90
CA GLU A 44 -4.00 11.60 26.45
C GLU A 44 -4.87 12.84 26.19
N LYS A 45 -4.28 14.05 26.20
CA LYS A 45 -4.99 15.28 25.77
C LYS A 45 -5.31 15.27 24.28
N ARG A 46 -4.41 14.78 23.41
CA ARG A 46 -4.66 14.67 21.96
C ARG A 46 -5.73 13.62 21.63
N GLU A 47 -5.87 12.58 22.44
CA GLU A 47 -6.89 11.54 22.27
C GLU A 47 -8.29 11.99 22.75
N ASN A 48 -8.36 12.93 23.70
CA ASN A 48 -9.62 13.44 24.25
C ASN A 48 -10.13 14.75 23.61
N GLU A 49 -9.32 15.40 22.77
CA GLU A 49 -9.75 16.55 21.98
C GLU A 49 -10.44 16.04 20.69
N PRO A 50 -11.65 16.51 20.34
CA PRO A 50 -12.23 16.20 19.03
C PRO A 50 -11.27 16.73 17.96
N ALA A 51 -10.93 15.87 16.98
CA ALA A 51 -10.00 16.22 15.91
C ALA A 51 -10.30 17.63 15.37
N PRO A 52 -9.31 18.56 15.37
CA PRO A 52 -9.54 19.89 14.85
C PRO A 52 -10.05 19.72 13.42
N SER A 53 -11.21 20.33 13.13
CA SER A 53 -11.83 20.23 11.82
C SER A 53 -10.76 20.54 10.78
N THR A 54 -10.49 19.58 9.89
CA THR A 54 -9.42 19.64 8.89
C THR A 54 -9.55 20.85 7.96
N LEU A 55 -10.69 21.54 7.99
CA LEU A 55 -11.00 22.77 7.28
C LEU A 55 -10.46 24.04 7.95
N SER A 56 -10.22 24.03 9.27
CA SER A 56 -9.74 25.21 10.02
C SER A 56 -8.21 25.30 10.12
N SER A 57 -7.50 24.19 9.87
CA SER A 57 -6.03 24.11 9.85
C SER A 57 -5.40 24.33 8.47
N ILE A 58 -6.19 24.57 7.42
CA ILE A 58 -5.65 24.90 6.11
C ILE A 58 -5.49 26.42 6.05
N GLU A 59 -4.25 26.88 6.19
CA GLU A 59 -3.92 28.29 5.99
C GLU A 59 -4.26 28.68 4.54
N ILE A 60 -5.18 29.65 4.37
CA ILE A 60 -5.53 30.18 3.06
C ILE A 60 -4.31 30.92 2.51
N HIS A 61 -3.87 30.55 1.30
CA HIS A 61 -2.74 31.16 0.60
C HIS A 61 -2.91 32.69 0.56
N PRO A 62 -1.86 33.50 0.77
CA PRO A 62 -1.97 34.96 0.89
C PRO A 62 -2.64 35.65 -0.31
N LEU A 63 -2.53 35.10 -1.52
CA LEU A 63 -3.26 35.61 -2.71
C LEU A 63 -4.79 35.41 -2.68
N LEU A 64 -5.31 34.47 -1.87
CA LEU A 64 -6.74 34.20 -1.72
C LEU A 64 -7.32 34.79 -0.42
N ARG A 65 -6.46 35.35 0.43
CA ARG A 65 -6.86 36.09 1.62
C ARG A 65 -7.32 37.48 1.16
N GLY A 66 -8.49 37.53 0.52
CA GLY A 66 -9.03 38.74 -0.09
C GLY A 66 -8.99 39.93 0.87
N ASP A 67 -8.58 41.09 0.35
CA ASP A 67 -8.45 42.33 1.11
C ASP A 67 -9.77 42.66 1.81
N SER A 68 -9.73 42.68 3.15
CA SER A 68 -10.90 42.80 4.04
C SER A 68 -11.50 44.22 4.09
N THR A 69 -11.33 45.03 3.05
CA THR A 69 -11.80 46.44 3.02
C THR A 69 -12.82 46.73 1.92
N SER A 70 -13.62 45.75 1.50
CA SER A 70 -14.70 45.96 0.52
C SER A 70 -15.95 45.14 0.83
N LEU A 71 -16.37 45.12 2.09
CA LEU A 71 -17.72 44.69 2.47
C LEU A 71 -18.63 45.90 2.39
N GLU A 72 -19.22 46.18 1.23
CA GLU A 72 -20.57 46.73 1.08
C GLU A 72 -20.92 46.81 -0.43
N LYS A 73 -22.07 46.20 -0.79
CA LYS A 73 -22.76 46.24 -2.09
C LYS A 73 -22.15 45.46 -3.26
N SER A 74 -22.67 44.24 -3.47
CA SER A 74 -23.41 43.97 -4.71
C SER A 74 -24.18 42.64 -4.62
N LYS A 75 -25.39 42.65 -5.19
CA LYS A 75 -26.29 41.50 -5.38
C LYS A 75 -25.54 40.35 -6.11
N PRO A 76 -26.01 39.09 -6.00
CA PRO A 76 -25.42 37.97 -6.73
C PRO A 76 -25.71 38.10 -8.22
N SER A 77 -24.95 38.95 -8.92
CA SER A 77 -24.84 38.91 -10.36
C SER A 77 -24.07 37.65 -10.68
N THR A 78 -24.71 36.70 -11.34
CA THR A 78 -23.98 35.65 -12.05
C THR A 78 -22.89 36.33 -12.91
N PRO A 79 -21.66 35.80 -12.92
CA PRO A 79 -20.59 36.41 -13.70
C PRO A 79 -21.00 36.32 -15.17
N VAL A 80 -21.38 37.46 -15.76
CA VAL A 80 -21.59 37.53 -17.21
C VAL A 80 -20.23 37.27 -17.83
N VAL A 81 -20.03 36.07 -18.35
CA VAL A 81 -18.83 35.70 -19.13
C VAL A 81 -18.86 36.52 -20.41
N LYS A 82 -18.36 37.75 -20.33
CA LYS A 82 -18.17 38.61 -21.50
C LYS A 82 -16.94 38.09 -22.23
N ASN A 83 -17.15 37.29 -23.26
CA ASN A 83 -16.07 36.86 -24.13
C ASN A 83 -15.48 38.10 -24.85
N PRO A 84 -14.24 38.52 -24.54
CA PRO A 84 -13.65 39.75 -25.09
C PRO A 84 -13.50 39.69 -26.62
N LEU A 85 -13.52 38.48 -27.22
CA LEU A 85 -13.44 38.26 -28.67
C LEU A 85 -14.71 38.70 -29.42
N LYS A 86 -15.87 38.76 -28.76
CA LYS A 86 -17.15 39.08 -29.44
C LYS A 86 -17.45 40.57 -29.56
N ASN A 87 -16.77 41.42 -28.80
CA ASN A 87 -17.03 42.87 -28.76
C ASN A 87 -15.95 43.73 -29.45
N SER A 88 -14.93 43.11 -30.06
CA SER A 88 -13.92 43.84 -30.84
C SER A 88 -14.45 44.17 -32.24
N LYS A 89 -15.42 45.08 -32.33
CA LYS A 89 -15.61 45.82 -33.57
C LYS A 89 -14.46 46.80 -33.71
N GLY A 90 -13.47 46.40 -34.51
CA GLY A 90 -12.47 47.24 -35.17
C GLY A 90 -11.88 48.39 -34.35
N ARG A 91 -11.04 48.09 -33.35
CA ARG A 91 -9.99 49.05 -32.97
C ARG A 91 -8.83 48.87 -33.94
N GLN A 92 -8.71 49.77 -34.92
CA GLN A 92 -7.59 49.79 -35.84
C GLN A 92 -6.29 49.81 -35.03
N GLY A 93 -5.40 48.85 -35.29
CA GLY A 93 -4.06 48.79 -34.70
C GLY A 93 -3.85 47.81 -33.54
N PHE A 94 -4.89 47.17 -32.99
CA PHE A 94 -4.70 46.07 -32.02
C PHE A 94 -4.75 44.71 -32.73
N ILE A 95 -3.57 44.15 -32.98
CA ILE A 95 -3.41 42.77 -33.44
C ILE A 95 -3.83 41.87 -32.27
N LEU A 96 -5.02 41.28 -32.38
CA LEU A 96 -5.44 40.16 -31.55
C LEU A 96 -4.39 39.04 -31.70
N ASN A 97 -3.73 38.65 -30.60
CA ASN A 97 -2.65 37.66 -30.44
C ASN A 97 -1.81 37.37 -31.72
N PRO A 98 -0.54 37.83 -31.83
CA PRO A 98 0.26 37.71 -33.05
C PRO A 98 0.55 36.27 -33.52
N TYR A 99 0.31 35.28 -32.67
CA TYR A 99 0.49 33.85 -32.99
C TYR A 99 -0.80 33.15 -33.47
N ILE A 100 -1.92 33.86 -33.59
CA ILE A 100 -3.17 33.30 -34.12
C ILE A 100 -3.55 34.01 -35.42
N SER A 101 -3.80 33.24 -36.48
CA SER A 101 -4.24 33.83 -37.74
C SER A 101 -5.70 34.28 -37.59
N GLN A 102 -5.99 35.54 -37.91
CA GLN A 102 -7.35 36.09 -37.77
C GLN A 102 -8.34 35.47 -38.77
N GLN A 103 -7.82 34.84 -39.82
CA GLN A 103 -8.58 34.11 -40.83
C GLN A 103 -9.12 32.79 -40.23
N ASP A 104 -8.34 32.13 -39.38
CA ASP A 104 -8.75 30.91 -38.67
C ASP A 104 -9.80 31.18 -37.59
N ILE A 105 -9.95 32.41 -37.10
CA ILE A 105 -10.97 32.76 -36.10
C ILE A 105 -12.37 32.77 -36.73
N ALA A 106 -12.46 33.13 -38.01
CA ALA A 106 -13.70 33.06 -38.79
C ALA A 106 -13.97 31.64 -39.35
N ALA A 107 -12.90 30.86 -39.60
CA ALA A 107 -12.96 29.51 -40.15
C ALA A 107 -12.90 28.38 -39.11
N ALA A 108 -12.70 28.70 -37.83
CA ALA A 108 -12.64 27.68 -36.77
C ALA A 108 -13.96 26.89 -36.75
N PRO A 109 -13.92 25.55 -36.87
CA PRO A 109 -15.13 24.75 -36.76
C PRO A 109 -15.81 25.08 -35.42
N PRO A 110 -17.15 25.26 -35.40
CA PRO A 110 -17.83 25.53 -34.17
C PRO A 110 -17.49 24.41 -33.19
N ARG A 111 -16.91 24.75 -32.03
CA ARG A 111 -16.61 23.74 -31.00
C ARG A 111 -17.87 22.91 -30.82
N PRO A 112 -17.80 21.56 -30.93
CA PRO A 112 -18.99 20.74 -30.78
C PRO A 112 -19.59 21.08 -29.42
N LYS A 113 -20.86 21.52 -29.44
CA LYS A 113 -21.58 21.86 -28.22
C LYS A 113 -21.74 20.55 -27.45
N ARG A 114 -20.93 20.36 -26.41
CA ARG A 114 -21.06 19.19 -25.55
C ARG A 114 -22.37 19.33 -24.78
N GLU A 115 -23.27 18.37 -24.95
CA GLU A 115 -24.52 18.35 -24.20
C GLU A 115 -24.23 18.27 -22.69
N LEU A 116 -25.02 18.99 -21.91
CA LEU A 116 -24.95 19.00 -20.46
C LEU A 116 -25.47 17.66 -19.93
N HIS A 117 -24.56 16.70 -19.79
CA HIS A 117 -24.85 15.43 -19.14
C HIS A 117 -24.85 15.61 -17.63
N LEU A 118 -26.03 15.82 -17.07
CA LEU A 118 -26.24 15.85 -15.62
C LEU A 118 -26.17 14.42 -15.08
N ASN A 119 -25.47 14.22 -13.96
CA ASN A 119 -25.51 12.94 -13.27
C ASN A 119 -26.92 12.70 -12.72
N GLN A 120 -27.40 11.46 -12.82
CA GLN A 120 -28.68 11.07 -12.23
C GLN A 120 -28.68 11.33 -10.71
N LYS A 121 -29.80 11.81 -10.19
CA LYS A 121 -29.99 12.01 -8.74
C LYS A 121 -29.70 10.70 -8.00
N GLY A 122 -28.95 10.78 -6.90
CA GLY A 122 -28.63 9.60 -6.09
C GLY A 122 -27.38 8.82 -6.50
N LYS A 123 -26.84 8.98 -7.72
CA LYS A 123 -25.60 8.28 -8.17
C LYS A 123 -24.46 8.39 -7.16
N PHE A 124 -24.19 9.60 -6.67
CA PHE A 124 -23.11 9.81 -5.70
C PHE A 124 -23.47 9.41 -4.27
N ILE A 125 -24.76 9.34 -3.94
CA ILE A 125 -25.23 8.85 -2.63
C ILE A 125 -25.02 7.34 -2.56
N GLU A 126 -25.34 6.62 -3.64
CA GLU A 126 -25.10 5.19 -3.79
C GLU A 126 -23.60 4.88 -3.70
N GLN A 127 -22.77 5.58 -4.48
CA GLN A 127 -21.31 5.45 -4.41
C GLN A 127 -20.77 5.73 -3.00
N ALA A 128 -21.28 6.76 -2.31
CA ALA A 128 -20.87 7.05 -0.93
C ALA A 128 -21.29 5.93 0.04
N ASN A 129 -22.46 5.33 -0.15
CA ASN A 129 -22.94 4.22 0.66
C ASN A 129 -22.11 2.95 0.44
N GLU A 130 -21.72 2.67 -0.80
CA GLU A 130 -20.78 1.58 -1.13
C GLU A 130 -19.43 1.78 -0.43
N ILE A 131 -18.87 2.99 -0.50
CA ILE A 131 -17.60 3.32 0.18
C ILE A 131 -17.73 3.11 1.69
N ARG A 132 -18.81 3.59 2.33
CA ARG A 132 -19.05 3.38 3.76
C ARG A 132 -19.19 1.90 4.12
N SER A 133 -19.93 1.14 3.31
CA SER A 133 -20.10 -0.30 3.48
C SER A 133 -18.76 -1.03 3.39
N ARG A 134 -17.93 -0.66 2.41
CA ARG A 134 -16.56 -1.17 2.26
C ARG A 134 -15.70 -0.86 3.47
N LEU A 135 -15.67 0.40 3.93
CA LEU A 135 -14.91 0.79 5.12
C LEU A 135 -15.36 0.04 6.38
N LYS A 136 -16.66 -0.19 6.54
CA LYS A 136 -17.20 -0.99 7.65
C LYS A 136 -16.72 -2.44 7.58
N LYS A 137 -16.71 -3.06 6.39
CA LYS A 137 -16.19 -4.42 6.20
C LYS A 137 -14.69 -4.50 6.50
N GLU A 138 -13.91 -3.56 6.00
CA GLU A 138 -12.46 -3.48 6.26
C GLU A 138 -12.15 -3.30 7.75
N GLN A 139 -12.96 -2.51 8.47
CA GLN A 139 -12.80 -2.34 9.92
C GLN A 139 -13.11 -3.64 10.70
N LEU A 140 -14.20 -4.33 10.36
CA LEU A 140 -14.56 -5.60 10.98
C LEU A 140 -13.51 -6.69 10.70
N GLU A 141 -12.93 -6.70 9.50
CA GLU A 141 -11.85 -7.61 9.13
C GLU A 141 -10.58 -7.33 9.93
N LYS A 142 -10.18 -6.06 10.08
CA LYS A 142 -9.06 -5.67 10.94
C LYS A 142 -9.25 -6.09 12.39
N GLU A 143 -10.43 -5.90 12.95
CA GLU A 143 -10.76 -6.34 14.31
C GLU A 143 -10.72 -7.86 14.46
N ARG A 144 -11.19 -8.59 13.45
CA ARG A 144 -11.08 -10.06 13.42
C ARG A 144 -9.62 -10.50 13.39
N ILE A 145 -8.80 -9.90 12.53
CA ILE A 145 -7.37 -10.23 12.42
C ILE A 145 -6.65 -9.89 13.73
N ALA A 146 -6.94 -8.75 14.35
CA ALA A 146 -6.35 -8.38 15.64
C ALA A 146 -6.66 -9.41 16.74
N LYS A 147 -7.92 -9.86 16.84
CA LYS A 147 -8.32 -10.92 17.78
C LYS A 147 -7.61 -12.25 17.50
N LEU A 148 -7.47 -12.63 16.23
CA LEU A 148 -6.73 -13.84 15.85
C LEU A 148 -5.23 -13.71 16.16
N ALA A 149 -4.66 -12.50 16.04
CA ALA A 149 -3.28 -12.21 16.38
C ALA A 149 -3.05 -12.30 17.90
N GLU A 150 -3.98 -11.81 18.72
CA GLU A 150 -3.95 -12.00 20.19
C GLU A 150 -3.99 -13.48 20.59
N GLN A 151 -4.63 -14.32 19.78
CA GLN A 151 -4.68 -15.78 19.96
C GLN A 151 -3.48 -16.52 19.35
N ASN A 152 -2.49 -15.81 18.79
CA ASN A 152 -1.35 -16.39 18.06
C ASN A 152 -1.78 -17.33 16.90
N LEU A 153 -2.92 -17.07 16.25
CA LEU A 153 -3.43 -17.86 15.12
C LEU A 153 -3.09 -17.24 13.76
N VAL A 154 -2.45 -16.06 13.74
CA VAL A 154 -2.04 -15.35 12.52
C VAL A 154 -0.54 -15.49 12.35
N SER A 155 -0.10 -15.77 11.11
CA SER A 155 1.32 -15.84 10.77
C SER A 155 2.01 -14.49 10.93
N ASP A 156 3.19 -14.46 11.57
CA ASP A 156 4.00 -13.25 11.70
C ASP A 156 4.62 -12.86 10.35
N ILE A 157 4.19 -11.71 9.83
CA ILE A 157 4.69 -11.12 8.58
C ILE A 157 6.17 -10.70 8.72
N ARG A 158 6.61 -10.30 9.93
CA ARG A 158 7.99 -9.85 10.15
C ARG A 158 8.99 -10.99 10.04
N LEU A 159 8.61 -12.16 10.53
CA LEU A 159 9.42 -13.38 10.43
C LEU A 159 9.24 -14.10 9.09
N GLY A 160 8.22 -13.72 8.30
CA GLY A 160 7.91 -14.36 7.03
C GLY A 160 7.26 -15.72 7.19
N GLU A 161 6.59 -15.99 8.31
CA GLU A 161 5.92 -17.28 8.59
C GLU A 161 4.91 -17.68 7.51
N GLN A 162 4.33 -16.68 6.82
CA GLN A 162 3.44 -16.89 5.66
C GLN A 162 4.06 -17.73 4.54
N PHE A 163 5.39 -17.71 4.38
CA PHE A 163 6.11 -18.46 3.35
C PHE A 163 6.38 -19.91 3.74
N TYR A 164 6.26 -20.24 5.02
CA TYR A 164 6.52 -21.58 5.56
C TYR A 164 5.24 -22.38 5.79
N LYS A 165 4.10 -21.89 5.27
CA LYS A 165 2.86 -22.65 5.30
C LYS A 165 3.08 -23.97 4.54
N PRO A 166 2.93 -25.13 5.19
CA PRO A 166 3.03 -26.40 4.50
C PRO A 166 1.95 -26.46 3.43
N VAL A 167 2.37 -26.60 2.18
CA VAL A 167 1.49 -26.86 1.05
C VAL A 167 1.62 -28.35 0.75
N GLU A 168 0.51 -29.02 0.51
CA GLU A 168 0.55 -30.40 0.05
C GLU A 168 1.32 -30.46 -1.26
N PRO A 169 2.26 -31.40 -1.41
CA PRO A 169 2.97 -31.56 -2.67
C PRO A 169 1.96 -31.82 -3.78
N PRO A 170 2.19 -31.31 -5.01
CA PRO A 170 1.32 -31.62 -6.13
C PRO A 170 1.33 -33.13 -6.41
N TYR A 171 0.21 -33.68 -6.89
CA TYR A 171 0.09 -35.10 -7.22
C TYR A 171 1.04 -35.56 -8.34
N ILE A 172 1.39 -34.65 -9.25
CA ILE A 172 2.39 -34.86 -10.30
C ILE A 172 3.45 -33.77 -10.17
N GLU A 173 4.70 -34.19 -10.26
CA GLU A 173 5.83 -33.28 -10.26
C GLU A 173 5.88 -32.50 -11.59
N TRP A 174 6.23 -31.22 -11.54
CA TRP A 174 6.11 -30.33 -12.70
C TRP A 174 6.98 -30.74 -13.90
N TRP A 175 8.07 -31.47 -13.65
CA TRP A 175 8.96 -32.00 -14.69
C TRP A 175 8.41 -33.27 -15.34
N ASP A 176 7.52 -34.00 -14.65
CA ASP A 176 6.87 -35.22 -15.14
C ASP A 176 5.60 -34.95 -15.94
N LYS A 177 4.97 -33.82 -15.68
CA LYS A 177 3.73 -33.37 -16.34
C LYS A 177 3.69 -33.56 -17.87
N PRO A 178 4.74 -33.30 -18.67
CA PRO A 178 4.66 -33.49 -20.11
C PRO A 178 4.64 -34.97 -20.56
N PHE A 179 5.01 -35.93 -19.69
CA PHE A 179 5.04 -37.36 -20.03
C PHE A 179 3.71 -38.07 -19.76
N LEU A 180 2.83 -37.43 -18.98
CA LEU A 180 1.58 -37.98 -18.48
C LEU A 180 0.39 -37.18 -19.05
N LYS A 181 -0.66 -37.89 -19.48
CA LYS A 181 -1.94 -37.25 -19.84
C LYS A 181 -2.84 -37.04 -18.61
N ASP A 182 -2.63 -37.85 -17.57
CA ASP A 182 -3.41 -37.87 -16.35
C ASP A 182 -2.90 -36.88 -15.29
N LYS A 183 -3.62 -36.79 -14.17
CA LYS A 183 -3.30 -35.94 -13.01
C LYS A 183 -2.63 -36.69 -11.85
N PHE A 184 -2.43 -38.00 -11.98
CA PHE A 184 -1.88 -38.90 -10.96
C PHE A 184 -0.95 -39.95 -11.60
N TYR A 185 -0.12 -40.60 -10.78
CA TYR A 185 0.79 -41.67 -11.20
C TYR A 185 0.17 -43.09 -11.19
N ASP A 186 -1.14 -43.21 -11.00
CA ASP A 186 -1.78 -44.50 -10.71
C ASP A 186 -1.74 -45.49 -11.90
N ASN A 187 -1.62 -45.01 -13.13
CA ASN A 187 -1.76 -45.82 -14.35
C ASN A 187 -0.54 -45.70 -15.28
N LEU A 188 0.67 -45.87 -14.75
CA LEU A 188 1.91 -45.82 -15.54
C LEU A 188 2.05 -46.98 -16.53
N ASP A 189 1.45 -48.13 -16.24
CA ASP A 189 1.52 -49.33 -17.09
C ASP A 189 0.65 -49.21 -18.36
N ASP A 190 -0.26 -48.23 -18.42
CA ASP A 190 -1.15 -48.03 -19.55
C ASP A 190 -0.54 -47.06 -20.58
N GLU A 191 -0.02 -47.63 -21.67
CA GLU A 191 0.58 -46.89 -22.79
C GLU A 191 -0.37 -45.84 -23.41
N SER A 192 -1.69 -46.00 -23.28
CA SER A 192 -2.64 -45.01 -23.80
C SER A 192 -2.63 -43.68 -23.02
N ARG A 193 -2.23 -43.75 -21.74
CA ARG A 193 -2.23 -42.63 -20.78
C ARG A 193 -0.89 -41.89 -20.69
N THR A 194 0.15 -42.42 -21.33
CA THR A 194 1.44 -41.75 -21.48
C THR A 194 1.50 -41.02 -22.82
N THR A 195 2.25 -39.92 -22.88
CA THR A 195 2.46 -39.14 -24.12
C THR A 195 3.58 -39.73 -24.97
N PHE A 196 4.51 -40.46 -24.35
CA PHE A 196 5.72 -40.98 -25.00
C PHE A 196 5.57 -42.35 -25.67
N ALA A 197 4.44 -43.06 -25.48
CA ALA A 197 4.23 -44.38 -26.09
C ALA A 197 4.14 -44.33 -27.63
N VAL A 198 3.65 -43.22 -28.19
CA VAL A 198 3.51 -43.04 -29.65
C VAL A 198 4.65 -42.16 -30.15
N GLN A 199 5.63 -42.77 -30.81
CA GLN A 199 6.85 -42.09 -31.27
C GLN A 199 6.58 -40.99 -32.32
N GLU A 200 5.52 -41.12 -33.12
CA GLU A 200 5.17 -40.16 -34.17
C GLU A 200 4.22 -39.03 -33.71
N SER A 201 3.84 -39.01 -32.42
CA SER A 201 2.93 -37.99 -31.90
C SER A 201 3.66 -36.66 -31.69
N GLU A 202 3.04 -35.55 -32.14
CA GLU A 202 3.53 -34.19 -31.89
C GLU A 202 3.61 -33.85 -30.39
N ASP A 203 2.81 -34.53 -29.56
CA ASP A 203 2.76 -34.33 -28.10
C ASP A 203 3.86 -35.09 -27.34
N ASN A 204 4.73 -35.85 -28.03
CA ASN A 204 5.81 -36.61 -27.39
C ASN A 204 7.02 -35.71 -27.12
N PRO A 205 7.36 -35.42 -25.84
CA PRO A 205 8.53 -34.61 -25.49
C PRO A 205 9.88 -35.33 -25.68
N ILE A 206 9.88 -36.66 -25.84
CA ILE A 206 11.12 -37.46 -25.94
C ILE A 206 11.55 -37.55 -27.40
N THR A 207 12.77 -37.13 -27.69
CA THR A 207 13.39 -37.24 -29.01
C THR A 207 14.73 -37.96 -28.92
N ILE A 208 15.24 -38.44 -30.06
CA ILE A 208 16.56 -39.09 -30.15
C ILE A 208 17.74 -38.12 -29.94
N HIS A 209 17.48 -36.81 -29.90
CA HIS A 209 18.54 -35.79 -29.88
C HIS A 209 18.89 -35.40 -28.44
N ILE A 210 20.19 -35.27 -28.17
CA ILE A 210 20.70 -34.79 -26.89
C ILE A 210 21.00 -33.30 -27.01
N GLN A 211 20.29 -32.49 -26.21
CA GLN A 211 20.49 -31.05 -26.14
C GLN A 211 21.78 -30.72 -25.38
N HIS A 212 22.63 -29.87 -25.95
CA HIS A 212 23.81 -29.33 -25.30
C HIS A 212 23.50 -27.89 -24.86
N PRO A 213 23.34 -27.63 -23.55
CA PRO A 213 22.99 -26.29 -23.08
C PRO A 213 24.10 -25.29 -23.42
N VAL A 214 23.73 -24.01 -23.48
CA VAL A 214 24.66 -22.92 -23.80
C VAL A 214 25.80 -22.89 -22.77
N PRO A 215 27.08 -22.89 -23.21
CA PRO A 215 28.21 -22.77 -22.29
C PRO A 215 28.15 -21.47 -21.50
N ILE A 216 28.08 -21.58 -20.17
CA ILE A 216 28.12 -20.43 -19.26
C ILE A 216 29.56 -20.21 -18.83
N VAL A 217 30.04 -18.96 -18.93
CA VAL A 217 31.37 -18.61 -18.43
C VAL A 217 31.42 -18.80 -16.91
N PRO A 218 32.51 -19.35 -16.37
CA PRO A 218 32.61 -19.51 -14.93
C PRO A 218 32.72 -18.13 -14.26
N VAL A 219 32.14 -17.99 -13.07
CA VAL A 219 32.08 -16.71 -12.33
C VAL A 219 33.44 -16.05 -12.10
N TRP A 220 34.52 -16.85 -12.03
CA TRP A 220 35.87 -16.37 -11.77
C TRP A 220 36.60 -15.84 -13.01
N ALA A 221 36.16 -16.19 -14.23
CA ALA A 221 36.79 -15.69 -15.45
C ALA A 221 36.65 -14.17 -15.59
N ALA A 222 35.60 -13.58 -15.00
CA ALA A 222 35.43 -12.13 -14.91
C ALA A 222 36.49 -11.44 -14.04
N ASN A 223 37.13 -12.17 -13.12
CA ASN A 223 38.05 -11.65 -12.11
C ASN A 223 39.51 -12.04 -12.38
N GLU A 224 39.82 -12.56 -13.56
CA GLU A 224 41.20 -12.91 -13.89
C GLU A 224 42.09 -11.66 -13.95
N PRO A 225 43.20 -11.62 -13.19
CA PRO A 225 44.12 -10.50 -13.27
C PRO A 225 44.80 -10.47 -14.64
N PRO A 226 45.14 -9.28 -15.17
CA PRO A 226 45.81 -9.17 -16.45
C PRO A 226 47.13 -9.96 -16.45
N PRO A 227 47.53 -10.56 -17.59
CA PRO A 227 48.73 -11.36 -17.68
C PRO A 227 49.96 -10.52 -17.35
N LYS A 228 50.89 -11.08 -16.56
CA LYS A 228 52.15 -10.41 -16.22
C LYS A 228 53.02 -10.31 -17.47
N THR A 229 53.36 -9.10 -17.90
CA THR A 229 54.33 -8.87 -18.97
C THR A 229 55.73 -9.29 -18.50
N LYS A 230 56.42 -10.09 -19.31
CA LYS A 230 57.80 -10.50 -19.07
C LYS A 230 58.78 -9.40 -19.44
#